data_AF-A0A937BE69-F1
#
_entry.id   AF-A0A937BE69-F1
#
_cell.length_a   1.000
_cell.length_b   1.000
_cell.length_c   1.000
_cell.angle_alpha   90.00
_cell.angle_beta   90.00
_cell.angle_gamma   90.00
#
_symmetry.space_group_name_H-M   'P 1'
#
loop_
_entity.id
_entity.type
_entity.pdbx_description
1 polymer ?
#
loop_
_entity_poly.entity_id
_entity_poly.type
_entity_poly.pdbx_seq_one_letter_code
_entity_poly.pdbx_strand_id
1 'polypeptide(L)'
;MTTRHLLVLTILALCGLAFVAPSPTHVPQDLKPPSELALLMRNMASFMDTAKSHTVRGIDRPPYPEQFKKMKTATPTEGMVEHEVFDPFADFFLTTLDSYYKAKKKDRVQRYNALVQACANCHMQVCPGPLVRIKKMYVPLPEPIPTKKN
;
A
#
# COMPACT_ATOMS: atom_id res chain seq x y z
N MET A 1 76.36 16.13 46.82
CA MET A 1 76.85 15.17 45.81
C MET A 1 75.92 15.25 44.60
N THR A 2 76.50 15.48 43.41
CA THR A 2 76.11 15.00 42.05
C THR A 2 74.71 15.36 41.49
N THR A 3 74.62 16.33 40.55
CA THR A 3 74.49 16.21 39.05
C THR A 3 73.14 15.64 38.55
N ARG A 4 72.27 16.37 37.81
CA ARG A 4 72.30 16.89 36.41
C ARG A 4 71.81 15.85 35.37
N HIS A 5 70.99 16.30 34.41
CA HIS A 5 70.52 15.67 33.13
C HIS A 5 69.21 14.86 33.20
N LEU A 6 68.10 15.28 32.55
CA LEU A 6 67.79 15.36 31.12
C LEU A 6 67.65 13.97 30.45
N LEU A 7 66.48 13.76 29.82
CA LEU A 7 66.24 13.07 28.53
C LEU A 7 65.49 11.70 28.52
N VAL A 8 64.52 11.65 27.58
CA VAL A 8 64.07 10.54 26.70
C VAL A 8 62.73 9.84 26.96
N LEU A 9 61.83 10.05 25.99
CA LEU A 9 60.63 9.30 25.62
C LEU A 9 60.79 7.77 25.66
N THR A 10 59.73 7.05 26.04
CA THR A 10 59.36 5.84 25.27
C THR A 10 57.84 5.76 25.12
N ILE A 11 57.43 5.76 23.85
CA ILE A 11 56.08 5.55 23.33
C ILE A 11 55.77 4.05 23.48
N LEU A 12 54.65 3.69 24.10
CA LEU A 12 54.00 2.40 23.81
C LEU A 12 52.52 2.68 23.52
N ALA A 13 52.25 3.04 22.27
CA ALA A 13 50.93 3.00 21.68
C ALA A 13 50.51 1.52 21.57
N LEU A 14 49.81 1.00 22.58
CA LEU A 14 49.24 -0.34 22.53
C LEU A 14 47.93 -0.31 21.74
N CYS A 15 48.08 -0.50 20.43
CA CYS A 15 47.21 -1.27 19.54
C CYS A 15 45.73 -1.38 20.00
N GLY A 16 44.92 -0.38 19.66
CA GLY A 16 43.47 -0.57 19.58
C GLY A 16 43.16 -1.48 18.40
N LEU A 17 43.02 -2.79 18.64
CA LEU A 17 42.38 -3.68 17.68
C LEU A 17 40.88 -3.36 17.65
N ALA A 18 40.51 -2.38 16.84
CA ALA A 18 39.15 -2.25 16.37
C ALA A 18 38.84 -3.50 15.53
N PHE A 19 38.09 -4.43 16.12
CA PHE A 19 37.41 -5.48 15.36
C PHE A 19 36.41 -4.79 14.42
N VAL A 20 36.85 -4.53 13.20
CA VAL A 20 35.96 -4.13 12.10
C VAL A 20 35.16 -5.37 11.74
N ALA A 21 33.93 -5.46 12.23
CA ALA A 21 32.99 -6.46 11.76
C ALA A 21 32.80 -6.28 10.24
N PRO A 22 32.90 -7.34 9.43
CA PRO A 22 32.65 -7.23 8.00
C PRO A 22 31.20 -6.79 7.78
N SER A 23 31.00 -5.69 7.05
CA SER A 23 29.68 -5.24 6.63
C SER A 23 29.00 -6.36 5.83
N PRO A 24 27.71 -6.65 6.05
CA PRO A 24 27.00 -7.64 5.26
C PRO A 24 27.09 -7.25 3.78
N THR A 25 27.58 -8.18 2.96
CA THR A 25 27.62 -8.03 1.50
C THR A 25 26.19 -7.88 1.00
N HIS A 26 25.86 -6.70 0.47
CA HIS A 26 24.60 -6.48 -0.22
C HIS A 26 24.66 -7.27 -1.54
N VAL A 27 24.18 -8.52 -1.50
CA VAL A 27 23.91 -9.29 -2.72
C VAL A 27 22.85 -8.50 -3.47
N PRO A 28 23.11 -8.03 -4.70
CA PRO A 28 22.08 -7.39 -5.51
C PRO A 28 20.91 -8.38 -5.63
N GLN A 29 19.77 -8.05 -4.99
CA GLN A 29 18.55 -8.81 -5.23
C GLN A 29 18.13 -8.52 -6.67
N ASP A 30 18.18 -9.54 -7.52
CA ASP A 30 17.68 -9.45 -8.88
C ASP A 30 16.15 -9.40 -8.80
N LEU A 31 15.62 -8.18 -8.71
CA LEU A 31 14.19 -7.94 -8.59
C LEU A 31 13.56 -8.16 -9.97
N LYS A 32 12.89 -9.31 -10.13
CA LYS A 32 12.04 -9.55 -11.31
C LYS A 32 11.11 -8.34 -11.52
N PRO A 33 10.92 -7.88 -12.76
CA PRO A 33 10.01 -6.78 -13.04
C PRO A 33 8.58 -7.17 -12.59
N PRO A 34 7.77 -6.19 -12.18
CA PRO A 34 6.41 -6.47 -11.76
C PRO A 34 5.55 -6.97 -12.92
N SER A 35 4.68 -7.93 -12.65
CA SER A 35 3.68 -8.40 -13.61
C SER A 35 2.68 -7.30 -13.99
N GLU A 36 1.95 -7.50 -15.09
CA GLU A 36 0.91 -6.59 -15.56
C GLU A 36 -0.18 -6.39 -14.50
N LEU A 37 -0.60 -7.48 -13.86
CA LEU A 37 -1.58 -7.40 -12.77
C LEU A 37 -1.02 -6.63 -11.56
N ALA A 38 0.24 -6.83 -11.21
CA ALA A 38 0.87 -6.09 -10.10
C ALA A 38 0.93 -4.58 -10.39
N LEU A 39 1.21 -4.19 -11.65
CA LEU A 39 1.12 -2.79 -12.10
C LEU A 39 -0.32 -2.27 -12.00
N LEU A 40 -1.30 -3.06 -12.43
CA LEU A 40 -2.72 -2.70 -12.34
C LEU A 40 -3.16 -2.49 -10.88
N MET A 41 -2.77 -3.36 -9.96
CA MET A 41 -3.07 -3.23 -8.53
C MET A 41 -2.47 -1.96 -7.91
N ARG A 42 -1.27 -1.54 -8.35
CA ARG A 42 -0.69 -0.26 -7.92
C ARG A 42 -1.48 0.93 -8.46
N ASN A 43 -1.94 0.86 -9.69
CA ASN A 43 -2.81 1.89 -10.27
C ASN A 43 -4.15 1.97 -9.53
N MET A 44 -4.72 0.83 -9.13
CA MET A 44 -5.92 0.77 -8.29
C MET A 44 -5.69 1.39 -6.91
N ALA A 45 -4.56 1.14 -6.26
CA ALA A 45 -4.24 1.76 -4.99
C ALA A 45 -4.14 3.29 -5.10
N SER A 46 -3.46 3.80 -6.13
CA SER A 46 -3.34 5.24 -6.40
C SER A 46 -4.71 5.89 -6.71
N PHE A 47 -5.54 5.22 -7.49
CA PHE A 47 -6.92 5.63 -7.72
C PHE A 47 -7.70 5.72 -6.41
N MET A 48 -7.58 4.72 -5.53
CA MET A 48 -8.30 4.70 -4.26
C MET A 48 -7.85 5.81 -3.29
N ASP A 49 -6.58 6.21 -3.32
CA ASP A 49 -6.10 7.39 -2.57
C ASP A 49 -6.82 8.66 -3.06
N THR A 50 -6.93 8.83 -4.37
CA THR A 50 -7.61 9.98 -4.99
C THR A 50 -9.11 9.96 -4.71
N ALA A 51 -9.75 8.81 -4.91
CA ALA A 51 -11.17 8.61 -4.62
C ALA A 51 -11.50 8.85 -3.14
N LYS A 52 -10.59 8.47 -2.21
CA LYS A 52 -10.72 8.77 -0.78
C LYS A 52 -10.75 10.28 -0.56
N SER A 53 -9.75 10.99 -1.07
CA SER A 53 -9.63 12.45 -0.94
C SER A 53 -10.88 13.16 -1.47
N HIS A 54 -11.37 12.74 -2.64
CA HIS A 54 -12.56 13.33 -3.25
C HIS A 54 -13.83 13.05 -2.43
N THR A 55 -13.97 11.82 -1.92
CA THR A 55 -15.08 11.42 -1.06
C THR A 55 -15.11 12.23 0.24
N VAL A 56 -13.96 12.38 0.90
CA VAL A 56 -13.83 13.18 2.15
C VAL A 56 -14.14 14.65 1.90
N ARG A 57 -13.66 15.22 0.78
CA ARG A 57 -13.89 16.63 0.42
C ARG A 57 -15.29 16.89 -0.14
N GLY A 58 -16.08 15.85 -0.39
CA GLY A 58 -17.42 15.98 -0.97
C GLY A 58 -17.42 16.58 -2.38
N ILE A 59 -16.31 16.43 -3.13
CA ILE A 59 -16.18 16.85 -4.53
C ILE A 59 -16.44 15.68 -5.48
N ASP A 60 -16.51 15.95 -6.78
CA ASP A 60 -16.79 14.93 -7.78
C ASP A 60 -15.71 13.87 -7.90
N ARG A 61 -16.12 12.68 -8.34
CA ARG A 61 -15.27 11.49 -8.43
C ARG A 61 -14.15 11.72 -9.46
N PRO A 62 -12.98 11.09 -9.30
CA PRO A 62 -12.01 11.03 -10.39
C PRO A 62 -12.65 10.39 -11.65
N PRO A 63 -12.06 10.59 -12.85
CA PRO A 63 -12.52 9.91 -14.06
C PRO A 63 -12.65 8.39 -13.87
N TYR A 64 -13.61 7.78 -14.55
CA TYR A 64 -13.85 6.34 -14.44
C TYR A 64 -12.61 5.56 -14.94
N PRO A 65 -12.06 4.64 -14.14
CA PRO A 65 -10.81 3.94 -14.48
C PRO A 65 -11.08 2.71 -15.37
N GLU A 66 -11.29 2.95 -16.66
CA GLU A 66 -11.58 1.92 -17.67
C GLU A 66 -10.58 0.74 -17.67
N GLN A 67 -9.31 1.02 -17.37
CA GLN A 67 -8.26 0.01 -17.33
C GLN A 67 -8.50 -1.09 -16.28
N PHE A 68 -9.32 -0.87 -15.25
CA PHE A 68 -9.62 -1.89 -14.24
C PHE A 68 -10.42 -3.06 -14.81
N LYS A 69 -11.08 -2.89 -15.96
CA LYS A 69 -11.76 -3.98 -16.68
C LYS A 69 -10.79 -5.08 -17.15
N LYS A 70 -9.49 -4.78 -17.23
CA LYS A 70 -8.44 -5.73 -17.61
C LYS A 70 -8.00 -6.64 -16.47
N MET A 71 -8.59 -6.54 -15.28
CA MET A 71 -8.13 -7.25 -14.07
C MET A 71 -8.02 -8.77 -14.25
N LYS A 72 -8.99 -9.40 -14.93
CA LYS A 72 -9.00 -10.85 -15.19
C LYS A 72 -8.12 -11.29 -16.35
N THR A 73 -7.71 -10.35 -17.22
CA THR A 73 -6.90 -10.65 -18.41
C THR A 73 -5.46 -10.20 -18.28
N ALA A 74 -5.12 -9.41 -17.26
CA ALA A 74 -3.76 -8.96 -17.01
C ALA A 74 -2.93 -10.13 -16.48
N THR A 75 -1.73 -10.30 -17.02
CA THR A 75 -0.84 -11.39 -16.64
C THR A 75 -0.46 -11.26 -15.16
N PRO A 76 -0.76 -12.27 -14.31
CA PRO A 76 -0.36 -12.27 -12.91
C PRO A 76 1.13 -12.61 -12.76
N THR A 77 1.66 -12.37 -11.56
CA THR A 77 2.93 -12.99 -11.18
C THR A 77 2.72 -14.50 -11.09
N GLU A 78 3.65 -15.28 -11.65
CA GLU A 78 3.57 -16.75 -11.67
C GLU A 78 3.26 -17.32 -10.28
N GLY A 79 2.25 -18.21 -10.20
CA GLY A 79 1.82 -18.89 -8.98
C GLY A 79 1.09 -18.02 -7.94
N MET A 80 0.80 -16.75 -8.23
CA MET A 80 0.15 -15.85 -7.26
C MET A 80 -1.38 -15.75 -7.40
N VAL A 81 -1.96 -16.23 -8.50
CA VAL A 81 -3.39 -16.06 -8.80
C VAL A 81 -3.97 -17.35 -9.34
N GLU A 82 -5.01 -17.84 -8.66
CA GLU A 82 -5.92 -18.88 -9.14
C GLU A 82 -7.19 -18.18 -9.64
N HIS A 83 -7.46 -18.25 -10.95
CA HIS A 83 -8.56 -17.49 -11.56
C HIS A 83 -9.95 -17.87 -11.03
N GLU A 84 -10.17 -19.15 -10.69
CA GLU A 84 -11.44 -19.61 -10.08
C GLU A 84 -11.75 -18.91 -8.76
N VAL A 85 -10.73 -18.49 -8.02
CA VAL A 85 -10.87 -17.74 -6.77
C VAL A 85 -10.89 -16.24 -7.04
N PHE A 86 -10.00 -15.75 -7.91
CA PHE A 86 -9.78 -14.32 -8.14
C PHE A 86 -10.91 -13.64 -8.95
N ASP A 87 -11.39 -14.28 -10.00
CA ASP A 87 -12.31 -13.67 -10.96
C ASP A 87 -13.63 -13.19 -10.33
N PRO A 88 -14.28 -13.95 -9.41
CA PRO A 88 -15.48 -13.47 -8.71
C PRO A 88 -15.22 -12.21 -7.88
N PHE A 89 -14.06 -12.09 -7.24
CA PHE A 89 -13.70 -10.87 -6.51
C PHE A 89 -13.45 -9.69 -7.44
N ALA A 90 -12.82 -9.93 -8.60
CA ALA A 90 -12.61 -8.91 -9.61
C ALA A 90 -13.96 -8.38 -10.15
N ASP A 91 -14.91 -9.27 -10.44
CA ASP A 91 -16.25 -8.89 -10.91
C ASP A 91 -17.04 -8.14 -9.83
N PHE A 92 -16.93 -8.55 -8.57
CA PHE A 92 -17.53 -7.84 -7.44
C PHE A 92 -16.92 -6.44 -7.24
N PHE A 93 -15.61 -6.30 -7.38
CA PHE A 93 -14.94 -4.99 -7.38
C PHE A 93 -15.48 -4.08 -8.48
N LEU A 94 -15.60 -4.57 -9.72
CA LEU A 94 -16.14 -3.78 -10.83
C LEU A 94 -17.59 -3.36 -10.60
N THR A 95 -18.41 -4.25 -10.04
CA THR A 95 -19.81 -3.96 -9.69
C THR A 95 -19.93 -2.89 -8.59
N THR A 96 -19.06 -2.95 -7.58
CA THR A 96 -19.04 -1.96 -6.50
C THR A 96 -18.46 -0.62 -6.96
N LEU A 97 -17.49 -0.63 -7.87
CA LEU A 97 -16.97 0.56 -8.53
C LEU A 97 -18.08 1.28 -9.30
N ASP A 98 -18.83 0.55 -10.13
CA ASP A 98 -19.99 1.06 -10.84
C ASP A 98 -21.02 1.69 -9.89
N SER A 99 -21.29 1.01 -8.78
CA SER A 99 -22.21 1.51 -7.74
C SER A 99 -21.72 2.81 -7.11
N TYR A 100 -20.41 2.96 -6.89
CA TYR A 100 -19.80 4.20 -6.44
C TYR A 100 -19.95 5.32 -7.46
N TYR A 101 -19.82 5.05 -8.76
CA TYR A 101 -20.03 6.03 -9.82
C TYR A 101 -21.50 6.40 -10.07
N LYS A 102 -22.43 5.49 -9.80
CA LYS A 102 -23.88 5.75 -9.91
C LYS A 102 -24.47 6.39 -8.65
N ALA A 103 -23.70 6.44 -7.55
CA ALA A 103 -24.15 6.97 -6.26
C ALA A 103 -24.52 8.46 -6.32
N LYS A 104 -25.63 8.82 -5.65
CA LYS A 104 -25.95 10.20 -5.30
C LYS A 104 -24.95 10.73 -4.27
N LYS A 105 -24.78 12.05 -4.18
CA LYS A 105 -23.81 12.68 -3.26
C LYS A 105 -23.98 12.24 -1.81
N LYS A 106 -25.23 12.13 -1.33
CA LYS A 106 -25.55 11.68 0.04
C LYS A 106 -25.12 10.24 0.36
N ASP A 107 -25.08 9.36 -0.64
CA ASP A 107 -24.76 7.94 -0.46
C ASP A 107 -23.30 7.63 -0.84
N ARG A 108 -22.54 8.65 -1.27
CA ARG A 108 -21.20 8.51 -1.85
C ARG A 108 -20.21 7.89 -0.87
N VAL A 109 -20.24 8.28 0.41
CA VAL A 109 -19.37 7.70 1.45
C VAL A 109 -19.66 6.22 1.66
N GLN A 110 -20.95 5.84 1.74
CA GLN A 110 -21.35 4.44 1.90
C GLN A 110 -20.88 3.59 0.71
N ARG A 111 -21.07 4.09 -0.52
CA ARG A 111 -20.66 3.37 -1.74
C ARG A 111 -19.14 3.32 -1.91
N TYR A 112 -18.42 4.37 -1.49
CA TYR A 112 -16.96 4.35 -1.41
C TYR A 112 -16.46 3.29 -0.42
N ASN A 113 -17.04 3.22 0.78
CA ASN A 113 -16.65 2.20 1.77
C ASN A 113 -16.98 0.78 1.29
N ALA A 114 -18.07 0.57 0.54
CA ALA A 114 -18.36 -0.71 -0.10
C ALA A 114 -17.27 -1.10 -1.13
N LEU A 115 -16.75 -0.13 -1.89
CA LEU A 115 -15.63 -0.34 -2.79
C LEU A 115 -14.34 -0.70 -2.04
N VAL A 116 -14.04 -0.02 -0.92
CA VAL A 116 -12.91 -0.38 -0.03
C VAL A 116 -13.06 -1.81 0.51
N GLN A 117 -14.28 -2.21 0.89
CA GLN A 117 -14.56 -3.56 1.36
C GLN A 117 -14.37 -4.61 0.25
N ALA A 118 -14.72 -4.30 -1.00
CA ALA A 118 -14.43 -5.19 -2.13
C ALA A 118 -12.92 -5.43 -2.29
N CYS A 119 -12.08 -4.40 -2.11
CA CYS A 119 -10.63 -4.55 -2.07
C CYS A 119 -10.22 -5.49 -0.92
N ALA A 120 -10.75 -5.28 0.29
CA ALA A 120 -10.42 -6.10 1.45
C ALA A 120 -10.77 -7.58 1.23
N ASN A 121 -11.95 -7.86 0.68
CA ASN A 121 -12.43 -9.22 0.41
C ASN A 121 -11.50 -9.98 -0.54
N CYS A 122 -11.08 -9.35 -1.64
CA CYS A 122 -10.12 -9.95 -2.58
C CYS A 122 -8.77 -10.21 -1.89
N HIS A 123 -8.24 -9.20 -1.20
CA HIS A 123 -6.93 -9.31 -0.56
C HIS A 123 -6.90 -10.30 0.60
N MET A 124 -8.01 -10.55 1.30
CA MET A 124 -8.10 -11.60 2.31
C MET A 124 -7.90 -13.01 1.73
N GLN A 125 -8.31 -13.23 0.48
CA GLN A 125 -8.31 -14.56 -0.14
C GLN A 125 -7.16 -14.79 -1.11
N VAL A 126 -6.74 -13.77 -1.85
CA VAL A 126 -5.79 -13.92 -2.98
C VAL A 126 -4.39 -13.45 -2.60
N CYS A 127 -4.25 -12.25 -2.04
CA CYS A 127 -2.94 -11.68 -1.71
C CYS A 127 -3.04 -10.70 -0.54
N PRO A 128 -2.76 -11.10 0.71
CA PRO A 128 -3.05 -10.31 1.92
C PRO A 128 -2.17 -9.07 2.14
N GLY A 129 -1.16 -8.84 1.29
CA GLY A 129 -0.14 -7.82 1.48
C GLY A 129 -0.66 -6.43 1.90
N PRO A 130 -1.62 -5.81 1.19
CA PRO A 130 -2.02 -4.42 1.47
C PRO A 130 -3.16 -4.29 2.48
N LEU A 131 -3.58 -5.35 3.21
CA LEU A 131 -4.75 -5.28 4.09
C LEU A 131 -4.67 -4.19 5.17
N VAL A 132 -3.48 -3.96 5.75
CA VAL A 132 -3.29 -2.88 6.73
C VAL A 132 -3.54 -1.51 6.12
N ARG A 133 -3.13 -1.31 4.86
CA ARG A 133 -3.38 -0.06 4.12
C ARG A 133 -4.86 0.09 3.78
N ILE A 134 -5.51 -0.99 3.30
CA ILE A 134 -6.93 -1.00 2.94
C ILE A 134 -7.80 -0.63 4.15
N LYS A 135 -7.49 -1.16 5.34
CA LYS A 135 -8.18 -0.79 6.60
C LYS A 135 -8.13 0.71 6.89
N LYS A 136 -7.08 1.42 6.47
CA LYS A 136 -6.96 2.88 6.62
C LYS A 136 -7.70 3.66 5.53
N MET A 137 -8.26 3.01 4.52
CA MET A 137 -8.97 3.69 3.42
C MET A 137 -10.41 4.07 3.78
N TYR A 138 -11.05 3.36 4.72
CA TYR A 138 -12.42 3.68 5.14
C TYR A 138 -12.59 5.14 5.56
N VAL A 139 -13.76 5.70 5.22
CA VAL A 139 -14.17 7.06 5.56
C VAL A 139 -15.34 6.99 6.55
N PRO A 140 -15.34 7.77 7.65
CA PRO A 140 -16.47 7.82 8.57
C PRO A 140 -17.77 8.16 7.85
N LEU A 141 -18.87 7.48 8.20
CA LEU A 141 -20.18 7.81 7.65
C LEU A 141 -20.61 9.20 8.10
N PRO A 142 -21.26 10.01 7.24
CA PRO A 142 -21.85 11.27 7.68
C PRO A 142 -22.92 11.00 8.73
N GLU A 143 -23.00 11.86 9.75
CA GLU A 143 -24.01 11.71 10.80
C GLU A 143 -25.43 11.70 10.20
N PRO A 144 -26.34 10.87 10.74
CA PRO A 144 -27.75 10.90 10.33
C PRO A 144 -28.31 12.31 10.50
N ILE A 145 -28.97 12.83 9.45
CA ILE A 145 -29.69 14.11 9.57
C ILE A 145 -30.77 13.94 10.64
N PRO A 146 -30.80 14.77 11.71
CA PRO A 146 -31.81 14.66 12.75
C PRO A 146 -33.20 14.76 12.13
N THR A 147 -34.01 13.70 12.26
CA THR A 147 -35.41 13.75 11.85
C THR A 147 -36.13 14.69 12.81
N LYS A 148 -36.60 15.84 12.31
CA LYS A 148 -37.47 16.74 13.06
C LYS A 148 -38.71 15.94 13.47
N LYS A 149 -38.85 15.64 14.77
CA LYS A 149 -40.13 15.15 15.31
C LYS A 149 -41.13 16.29 15.14
N ASN A 150 -42.12 16.09 14.28
CA ASN A 150 -43.33 16.91 14.26
C ASN A 150 -44.25 16.45 15.38
#